data_AF-A1U848-F1
#
_entry.id   AF-A1U848-F1
#
_cell.length_a   1.000
_cell.length_b   1.000
_cell.length_c   1.000
_cell.angle_alpha   90.00
_cell.angle_beta   90.00
_cell.angle_gamma   90.00
#
_symmetry.space_group_name_H-M   'P 1'
#
loop_
_entity.id
_entity.type
_entity.pdbx_description
1 polymer ?
#
loop_
_entity_poly.entity_id
_entity_poly.type
_entity_poly.pdbx_seq_one_letter_code
_entity_poly.pdbx_strand_id
1 'polypeptide(L)'
;MPAIVTIHATPRKPLNELHPLDRQVPEQTVIQINAAVPSRHLANAALDIYHDQIAIRQPEDFDLEAQHNGTPITPCDEETRYQNAGKPI
;
A
#
# COMPACT_ATOMS: atom_id res chain seq x y z
N MET A 1 15.46 12.97 3.27
CA MET A 1 14.37 13.21 2.30
C MET A 1 13.32 12.12 2.53
N PRO A 2 12.01 12.43 2.51
CA PRO A 2 10.99 11.40 2.62
C PRO A 2 11.14 10.39 1.47
N ALA A 3 10.84 9.12 1.74
CA ALA A 3 10.81 8.10 0.71
C ALA A 3 9.49 8.24 -0.07
N ILE A 4 9.54 8.07 -1.39
CA ILE A 4 8.36 8.11 -2.24
C ILE A 4 8.10 6.69 -2.72
N VAL A 5 6.96 6.13 -2.32
CA VAL A 5 6.52 4.80 -2.76
C VAL A 5 5.28 4.96 -3.60
N THR A 6 5.25 4.29 -4.74
CA THR A 6 4.07 4.21 -5.60
C THR A 6 3.39 2.88 -5.36
N ILE A 7 2.08 2.90 -5.12
CA ILE A 7 1.23 1.71 -5.06
C ILE A 7 0.47 1.60 -6.36
N HIS A 8 0.62 0.46 -7.02
CA HIS A 8 -0.15 0.09 -8.20
C HIS A 8 -1.25 -0.86 -7.78
N ALA A 9 -2.50 -0.50 -8.07
CA ALA A 9 -3.66 -1.34 -7.84
C ALA A 9 -4.18 -1.84 -9.19
N THR A 10 -3.84 -3.08 -9.53
CA THR A 10 -4.23 -3.69 -10.80
C THR A 10 -5.50 -4.52 -10.59
N PRO A 11 -6.63 -4.19 -11.24
CA PRO A 11 -7.82 -5.02 -11.18
C PRO A 11 -7.55 -6.42 -11.74
N ARG A 12 -7.94 -7.46 -11.00
CA ARG A 12 -7.89 -8.86 -11.45
C ARG A 12 -9.00 -9.21 -12.42
N LYS A 13 -10.06 -8.40 -12.46
CA LYS A 13 -11.25 -8.59 -13.29
C LYS A 13 -11.56 -7.31 -14.07
N PRO A 14 -12.34 -7.42 -15.16
CA PRO A 14 -12.88 -6.26 -15.86
C PRO A 14 -13.64 -5.30 -14.93
N LEU A 15 -13.58 -4.00 -15.20
CA LEU A 15 -14.19 -2.93 -14.37
C LEU A 15 -15.69 -3.14 -14.08
N ASN A 16 -16.43 -3.74 -15.02
CA ASN A 16 -17.86 -4.05 -14.86
C ASN A 16 -18.13 -5.21 -13.89
N GLU A 17 -17.14 -6.07 -13.65
CA GLU A 17 -17.20 -7.20 -12.71
C GLU A 17 -16.68 -6.82 -11.32
N LEU A 18 -15.91 -5.72 -11.20
CA LEU A 18 -15.54 -5.16 -9.91
C LEU A 18 -16.75 -4.67 -9.14
N HIS A 19 -16.65 -4.73 -7.82
CA HIS A 19 -17.63 -4.11 -6.94
C HIS A 19 -17.85 -2.63 -7.33
N PRO A 20 -19.10 -2.12 -7.41
CA PRO A 20 -19.36 -0.77 -7.92
C PRO A 20 -18.61 0.35 -7.20
N LEU A 21 -18.36 0.18 -5.90
CA LEU A 21 -17.59 1.13 -5.08
C LEU A 21 -16.07 1.01 -5.25
N ASP A 22 -15.59 -0.02 -5.91
CA ASP A 22 -14.16 -0.26 -6.12
C ASP A 22 -13.71 0.20 -7.52
N ARG A 23 -14.66 0.49 -8.41
CA ARG A 23 -14.39 1.05 -9.75
C ARG A 23 -13.73 2.44 -9.73
N GLN A 24 -13.77 3.11 -8.58
CA GLN A 24 -13.15 4.42 -8.35
C GLN A 24 -11.72 4.30 -7.76
N VAL A 25 -11.24 3.08 -7.48
CA VAL A 25 -9.89 2.87 -6.97
C VAL A 25 -8.89 3.29 -8.06
N PRO A 26 -7.97 4.22 -7.77
CA PRO A 26 -6.98 4.66 -8.75
C PRO A 26 -5.97 3.54 -9.01
N GLU A 27 -5.61 3.34 -10.28
CA GLU A 27 -4.61 2.33 -10.69
C GLU A 27 -3.23 2.62 -10.11
N GLN A 28 -2.93 3.88 -9.80
CA GLN A 28 -1.66 4.31 -9.24
C GLN A 28 -1.87 5.37 -8.15
N THR A 29 -1.24 5.17 -6.99
CA THR A 29 -1.25 6.11 -5.86
C THR A 29 0.17 6.38 -5.41
N VAL A 30 0.54 7.66 -5.29
CA VAL A 30 1.87 8.06 -4.80
C VAL A 30 1.78 8.38 -3.32
N ILE A 31 2.61 7.71 -2.52
CA ILE A 31 2.64 7.79 -1.07
C ILE A 31 3.99 8.31 -0.61
N GLN A 32 3.95 9.33 0.24
CA GLN A 32 5.14 9.86 0.90
C GLN A 32 5.29 9.23 2.27
N ILE A 33 6.43 8.60 2.51
CA ILE A 33 6.76 7.94 3.76
C ILE A 33 7.84 8.74 4.48
N ASN A 34 7.70 8.88 5.79
CA ASN A 34 8.68 9.54 6.62
C ASN A 34 10.07 8.86 6.46
N ALA A 35 11.11 9.68 6.33
CA ALA A 35 12.50 9.22 6.20
C ALA A 35 13.00 8.36 7.38
N ALA A 36 12.30 8.37 8.51
CA ALA A 36 12.60 7.53 9.67
C ALA A 36 12.18 6.06 9.49
N VAL A 37 11.32 5.74 8.52
CA VAL A 37 10.90 4.35 8.26
C VAL A 37 12.06 3.59 7.60
N PRO A 38 12.52 2.46 8.17
CA PRO A 38 13.56 1.65 7.56
C PRO A 38 13.15 1.14 6.18
N SER A 39 14.09 1.08 5.23
CA SER A 39 13.82 0.68 3.84
C SER A 39 13.04 -0.63 3.70
N ARG A 40 13.31 -1.60 4.58
CA ARG A 40 12.64 -2.92 4.62
C ARG A 40 11.15 -2.85 5.00
N HIS A 41 10.70 -1.76 5.63
CA HIS A 41 9.31 -1.55 6.05
C HIS A 41 8.57 -0.54 5.15
N LEU A 42 9.22 -0.03 4.09
CA LEU A 42 8.60 0.95 3.18
C LEU A 42 7.35 0.38 2.50
N ALA A 43 7.38 -0.87 2.07
CA ALA A 43 6.22 -1.51 1.43
C ALA A 43 5.04 -1.63 2.41
N ASN A 44 5.29 -2.08 3.65
CA ASN A 44 4.26 -2.17 4.69
C ASN A 44 3.68 -0.78 5.00
N ALA A 45 4.54 0.19 5.30
CA ALA A 45 4.10 1.55 5.61
C ALA A 45 3.34 2.22 4.45
N ALA A 46 3.74 1.95 3.20
CA ALA A 46 3.01 2.43 2.03
C ALA A 46 1.61 1.82 1.95
N LEU A 47 1.50 0.48 2.11
CA LEU A 47 0.23 -0.23 2.07
C LEU A 47 -0.70 0.19 3.21
N ASP A 48 -0.17 0.45 4.41
CA ASP A 48 -0.97 0.93 5.54
C ASP A 48 -1.56 2.31 5.26
N ILE A 49 -0.73 3.26 4.77
CA ILE A 49 -1.20 4.58 4.35
C ILE A 49 -2.19 4.47 3.18
N TYR A 50 -1.96 3.55 2.25
CA TYR A 50 -2.85 3.29 1.11
C TYR A 50 -4.23 2.83 1.59
N HIS A 51 -4.29 1.86 2.51
CA HIS A 51 -5.55 1.36 3.06
C HIS A 51 -6.32 2.41 3.88
N ASP A 52 -5.62 3.35 4.51
CA ASP A 52 -6.24 4.49 5.21
C ASP A 52 -6.85 5.51 4.24
N GLN A 53 -6.24 5.68 3.05
CA GLN A 53 -6.70 6.67 2.06
C GLN A 53 -7.72 6.10 1.07
N ILE A 54 -7.60 4.83 0.73
CA ILE A 54 -8.38 4.18 -0.33
C ILE A 54 -9.15 3.00 0.26
N ALA A 55 -10.46 3.19 0.36
CA ALA A 55 -11.36 2.15 0.80
C ALA A 55 -11.67 1.17 -0.35
N ILE A 56 -11.04 0.00 -0.33
CA ILE A 56 -11.39 -1.12 -1.20
C ILE A 56 -12.39 -2.04 -0.48
N ARG A 57 -13.54 -2.30 -1.08
CA ARG A 57 -14.58 -3.17 -0.50
C ARG A 57 -14.27 -4.65 -0.69
N GLN A 58 -13.73 -5.02 -1.84
CA GLN A 58 -13.27 -6.38 -2.13
C GLN A 58 -11.76 -6.35 -2.42
N PRO A 59 -10.90 -6.51 -1.41
CA PRO A 59 -9.45 -6.51 -1.60
C PRO A 59 -8.97 -7.55 -2.61
N GLU A 60 -9.68 -8.68 -2.72
CA GLU A 60 -9.39 -9.77 -3.65
C GLU A 60 -9.60 -9.42 -5.13
N ASP A 61 -10.28 -8.31 -5.42
CA ASP A 61 -10.47 -7.80 -6.78
C ASP A 61 -9.21 -7.11 -7.33
N PHE A 62 -8.21 -6.81 -6.49
CA PHE A 62 -7.01 -6.08 -6.89
C PHE A 62 -5.73 -6.85 -6.50
N ASP A 63 -4.74 -6.77 -7.39
CA ASP A 63 -3.34 -7.01 -7.06
C ASP A 63 -2.68 -5.68 -6.70
N LEU A 64 -2.11 -5.60 -5.49
CA LEU A 64 -1.38 -4.43 -5.02
C LEU A 64 0.12 -4.65 -5.12
N GLU A 65 0.82 -3.77 -5.85
CA GLU A 65 2.28 -3.75 -5.95
C GLU A 65 2.84 -2.44 -5.43
N ALA A 66 3.85 -2.50 -4.55
CA ALA A 66 4.57 -1.32 -4.07
C ALA A 66 5.89 -1.16 -4.82
N GLN A 67 6.21 0.06 -5.25
CA GLN A 67 7.47 0.41 -5.92
C GLN A 67 8.14 1.60 -5.24
N HIS A 68 9.43 1.48 -4.92
CA HIS A 68 10.26 2.59 -4.44
C HIS A 68 11.27 2.95 -5.52
N ASN A 69 11.22 4.19 -6.01
CA ASN A 69 12.06 4.67 -7.12
C ASN A 69 12.05 3.75 -8.36
N GLY A 70 10.87 3.22 -8.70
CA GLY A 70 10.68 2.30 -9.83
C GLY A 70 11.18 0.87 -9.61
N THR A 71 11.65 0.54 -8.40
CA THR A 71 12.00 -0.84 -8.03
C THR A 71 10.85 -1.45 -7.22
N PRO A 72 10.28 -2.59 -7.65
CA PRO A 72 9.31 -3.32 -6.84
C PRO A 72 9.89 -3.67 -5.47
N ILE A 73 9.13 -3.37 -4.43
CA ILE A 73 9.45 -3.70 -3.05
C ILE A 73 8.36 -4.58 -2.51
N THR A 74 8.75 -5.71 -1.92
CA THR A 74 7.79 -6.63 -1.32
C THR A 74 7.54 -6.24 0.13
N PRO A 75 6.28 -6.35 0.60
CA PRO A 75 6.03 -6.28 2.02
C PRO A 75 6.86 -7.34 2.75
N CYS A 76 7.35 -6.98 3.93
CA CYS A 76 8.11 -7.90 4.76
C CYS A 76 7.14 -8.80 5.51
N ASP A 77 7.14 -10.09 5.20
CA ASP A 77 6.43 -11.15 5.93
C ASP A 77 7.10 -11.36 7.29
N GLU A 78 6.83 -10.48 8.24
CA GLU A 78 7.16 -10.73 9.62
C GLU A 78 5.90 -10.51 10.47
N GLU A 79 5.42 -11.63 11.05
CA GLU A 79 4.61 -11.70 12.28
C GLU A 79 5.20 -10.89 13.46
N THR A 80 6.32 -10.21 13.25
CA THR A 80 6.94 -9.22 14.14
C THR A 80 6.20 -7.88 14.08
N ARG A 81 4.93 -7.94 14.48
CA ARG A 81 4.30 -7.02 15.43
C ARG A 81 4.67 -5.54 15.25
N TYR A 82 3.68 -4.83 14.71
CA TYR A 82 3.17 -3.53 15.14
C TYR A 82 3.16 -3.23 16.67
N GLN A 83 3.75 -4.05 17.54
CA GLN A 83 3.86 -3.81 18.99
C GLN A 83 4.81 -2.67 19.37
N ASN A 84 5.64 -2.16 18.44
CA ASN A 84 6.60 -1.10 18.77
C ASN A 84 6.29 0.28 18.18
N ALA A 85 5.21 0.47 17.43
CA ALA A 85 4.85 1.78 16.85
C ALA A 85 3.73 2.54 17.61
N GLY A 86 3.21 1.98 18.70
CA GLY A 86 2.00 2.49 19.38
C GLY A 86 2.14 2.82 20.87
N LYS A 87 3.35 2.97 21.43
CA LYS A 87 3.50 3.55 22.77
C LYS A 87 4.03 4.98 22.66
N PRO A 88 3.20 6.01 22.93
CA PRO A 88 3.74 7.32 23.28
C PRO A 88 4.56 7.16 24.56
N ILE A 89 5.78 7.71 24.56
CA ILE A 89 6.49 8.10 25.80
C ILE A 89 5.85 9.36 26.35
#